data_AF-A0AAW0XYU1-F1
#
_entry.id   AF-A0AAW0XYU1-F1
#
_cell.length_a   1.000
_cell.length_b   1.000
_cell.length_c   1.000
_cell.angle_alpha   90.00
_cell.angle_beta   90.00
_cell.angle_gamma   90.00
#
_symmetry.space_group_name_H-M   'P 1'
#
loop_
_entity.id
_entity.type
_entity.pdbx_description
1 polymer ?
#
loop_
_entity_poly.entity_id
_entity_poly.type
_entity_poly.pdbx_seq_one_letter_code
_entity_poly.pdbx_strand_id
1 'polypeptide(L)'
;MNALAEFYENQDLVILGFPCNQFGKQEPGANATEIFNGIQHVRPGGGFQTMVTLFQKTEVNGINENKIFTFLKSACEYTDTDFSSNVFYEPKRVGDIHWNFEKFLIGRNGKPRTRYHPRVTNPEDLKSDISNLLYELPPEVPDVPEVPIDPGVIVTTKKPFLRRISQLFSG
;
A
#
# COMPACT_ATOMS: atom_id res chain seq x y z
N MET A 1 -0.74 -0.16 12.30
CA MET A 1 -1.08 0.71 11.15
C MET A 1 -2.02 1.84 11.57
N ASN A 2 -3.17 1.58 12.19
CA ASN A 2 -4.02 2.67 12.74
C ASN A 2 -3.23 3.67 13.60
N ALA A 3 -2.41 3.21 14.56
CA ALA A 3 -1.59 4.11 15.36
C ALA A 3 -0.67 5.05 14.54
N LEU A 4 -0.18 4.62 13.37
CA LEU A 4 0.57 5.51 12.46
C LEU A 4 -0.37 6.46 11.73
N ALA A 5 -1.50 5.97 11.23
CA ALA A 5 -2.51 6.80 10.57
C ALA A 5 -3.03 7.90 11.49
N GLU A 6 -3.25 7.59 12.77
CA GLU A 6 -3.65 8.54 13.83
C GLU A 6 -2.53 9.54 14.12
N PHE A 7 -1.31 9.07 14.35
CA PHE A 7 -0.17 9.94 14.65
C PHE A 7 0.10 10.97 13.53
N TYR A 8 -0.08 10.56 12.28
CA TYR A 8 0.12 11.40 11.10
C TYR A 8 -1.20 11.90 10.48
N GLU A 9 -2.32 11.88 11.20
CA GLU A 9 -3.64 12.21 10.66
C GLU A 9 -3.69 13.62 10.04
N ASN A 10 -3.08 14.58 10.73
CA ASN A 10 -2.96 15.99 10.33
C ASN A 10 -1.81 16.26 9.35
N GLN A 11 -1.13 15.21 8.91
CA GLN A 11 -0.05 15.27 7.93
C GLN A 11 -0.45 14.50 6.66
N ASP A 12 0.45 14.48 5.68
CA ASP A 12 0.16 13.90 4.35
C ASP A 12 0.45 12.39 4.27
N LEU A 13 0.46 11.66 5.39
CA LEU A 13 0.55 10.20 5.36
C LEU A 13 -0.79 9.59 4.93
N VAL A 14 -0.71 8.61 4.03
CA VAL A 14 -1.82 7.75 3.64
C VAL A 14 -1.32 6.31 3.69
N ILE A 15 -2.09 5.42 4.34
CA ILE A 15 -1.78 3.99 4.41
C ILE A 15 -2.76 3.25 3.52
N LEU A 16 -2.22 2.51 2.56
CA LEU A 16 -2.95 1.71 1.58
C LEU A 16 -2.75 0.23 1.90
N GLY A 17 -3.83 -0.55 1.91
CA GLY A 17 -3.80 -1.98 2.14
C GLY A 17 -4.31 -2.76 0.94
N PHE A 18 -3.56 -3.78 0.54
CA PHE A 18 -3.89 -4.67 -0.57
C PHE A 18 -4.11 -6.09 -0.03
N PRO A 19 -5.36 -6.51 0.21
CA PRO A 19 -5.66 -7.87 0.63
C PRO A 19 -5.09 -8.86 -0.38
N CYS A 20 -4.45 -9.93 0.09
CA CYS A 20 -3.81 -10.93 -0.75
C CYS A 20 -3.88 -12.30 -0.10
N ASN A 21 -4.26 -13.33 -0.87
CA ASN A 21 -4.43 -14.68 -0.33
C ASN A 21 -3.29 -15.65 -0.71
N GLN A 22 -2.19 -15.14 -1.24
CA GLN A 22 -1.06 -15.94 -1.74
C GLN A 22 -0.19 -16.54 -0.62
N PHE A 23 -0.31 -16.04 0.61
CA PHE A 23 0.57 -16.39 1.74
C PHE A 23 -0.23 -17.14 2.80
N GLY A 24 -0.03 -18.46 2.89
CA GLY A 24 -0.71 -19.31 3.87
C GLY A 24 -2.24 -19.34 3.77
N LYS A 25 -2.82 -18.81 2.68
CA LYS A 25 -4.26 -18.58 2.50
C LYS A 25 -4.91 -17.80 3.66
N GLN A 26 -4.21 -16.79 4.16
CA GLN A 26 -4.62 -16.02 5.35
C GLN A 26 -5.65 -14.91 5.06
N GLU A 27 -6.06 -14.71 3.81
CA GLU A 27 -7.10 -13.75 3.40
C GLU A 27 -8.23 -14.45 2.60
N PRO A 28 -9.01 -15.33 3.26
CA PRO A 28 -10.00 -16.17 2.58
C PRO A 28 -11.22 -15.40 2.10
N GLY A 29 -11.50 -14.21 2.64
CA GLY A 29 -12.67 -13.40 2.28
C GLY A 29 -12.72 -13.14 0.78
N ALA A 30 -13.85 -13.43 0.14
CA ALA A 30 -14.04 -13.37 -1.31
C ALA A 30 -14.20 -11.93 -1.81
N ASN A 31 -14.80 -11.05 -1.01
CA ASN A 31 -15.11 -9.68 -1.37
C ASN A 31 -14.84 -8.71 -0.20
N ALA A 32 -14.98 -7.41 -0.47
CA ALA A 32 -14.72 -6.36 0.51
C ALA A 32 -15.54 -6.55 1.80
N THR A 33 -16.83 -6.89 1.69
CA THR A 33 -17.71 -7.09 2.86
C THR A 33 -17.20 -8.16 3.80
N GLU A 34 -16.79 -9.32 3.27
CA GLU A 34 -16.24 -10.41 4.10
C GLU A 34 -14.91 -10.03 4.74
N ILE A 35 -14.04 -9.33 4.02
CA ILE A 35 -12.75 -8.86 4.55
C ILE A 35 -13.00 -7.86 5.69
N PHE A 36 -13.87 -6.87 5.50
CA PHE A 36 -14.22 -5.91 6.55
C PHE A 36 -14.87 -6.60 7.77
N ASN A 37 -15.77 -7.55 7.55
CA ASN A 37 -16.37 -8.32 8.64
C ASN A 37 -15.31 -9.13 9.41
N GLY A 38 -14.35 -9.74 8.71
CA GLY A 38 -13.23 -10.45 9.31
C GLY A 38 -12.41 -9.53 10.23
N ILE A 39 -12.07 -8.34 9.73
CA ILE A 39 -11.33 -7.32 10.49
C ILE A 39 -12.12 -6.85 11.72
N GLN A 40 -13.39 -6.49 11.53
CA GLN A 40 -14.22 -5.88 12.57
C GLN A 40 -14.67 -6.87 13.65
N HIS A 41 -14.97 -8.12 13.27
CA HIS A 41 -15.63 -9.08 14.15
C HIS A 41 -14.80 -10.29 14.54
N VAL A 42 -13.79 -10.68 13.73
CA VAL A 42 -13.04 -11.92 13.94
C VAL A 42 -11.62 -11.64 14.42
N ARG A 43 -10.81 -10.98 13.59
CA ARG A 43 -9.42 -10.62 13.90
C ARG A 43 -9.02 -9.39 13.08
N PRO A 44 -8.70 -8.24 13.72
CA PRO A 44 -8.55 -8.04 15.16
C PRO A 44 -9.83 -8.24 16.00
N GLY A 45 -11.01 -8.05 15.43
CA GLY A 45 -12.28 -8.24 16.13
C GLY A 45 -12.61 -7.09 17.09
N GLY A 46 -13.60 -7.28 17.96
CA GLY A 46 -13.96 -6.31 19.00
C GLY A 46 -14.52 -4.98 18.49
N GLY A 47 -15.04 -4.94 17.25
CA GLY A 47 -15.52 -3.70 16.64
C GLY A 47 -14.39 -2.84 16.07
N PHE A 48 -13.20 -3.41 15.84
CA PHE A 48 -12.07 -2.69 15.27
C PHE A 48 -12.42 -2.07 13.91
N GLN A 49 -12.12 -0.79 13.74
CA GLN A 49 -12.29 -0.05 12.49
C GLN A 49 -10.92 0.33 11.96
N THR A 50 -10.60 -0.10 10.74
CA THR A 50 -9.33 0.22 10.10
C THR A 50 -9.34 1.65 9.56
N MET A 51 -8.25 2.39 9.78
CA MET A 51 -7.99 3.69 9.12
C MET A 51 -7.21 3.52 7.80
N VAL A 52 -6.86 2.28 7.46
CA VAL A 52 -6.19 1.93 6.20
C VAL A 52 -7.21 1.92 5.08
N THR A 53 -6.89 2.56 3.95
CA THR A 53 -7.68 2.43 2.73
C THR A 53 -7.41 1.06 2.10
N LEU A 54 -8.39 0.17 2.18
CA LEU A 54 -8.30 -1.17 1.59
C LEU A 54 -8.74 -1.15 0.13
N PHE A 55 -7.96 -1.82 -0.72
CA PHE A 55 -8.30 -2.06 -2.12
C PHE A 55 -8.94 -3.44 -2.31
N GLN A 56 -9.38 -3.72 -3.53
CA GLN A 56 -9.80 -5.06 -3.93
C GLN A 56 -8.67 -6.05 -3.73
N LYS A 57 -9.03 -7.27 -3.30
CA LYS A 57 -8.09 -8.39 -3.18
C LYS A 57 -7.35 -8.60 -4.49
N THR A 58 -6.03 -8.74 -4.42
CA THR A 58 -5.17 -8.82 -5.60
C THR A 58 -4.01 -9.79 -5.39
N GLU A 59 -3.38 -10.19 -6.48
CA GLU A 59 -2.13 -10.97 -6.46
C GLU A 59 -0.95 -10.01 -6.48
N VAL A 60 0.09 -10.33 -5.70
CA VAL A 60 1.27 -9.46 -5.55
C VAL A 60 2.54 -10.12 -6.11
N ASN A 61 2.49 -11.43 -6.34
CA ASN A 61 3.52 -12.23 -6.98
C ASN A 61 2.94 -13.13 -8.08
N GLY A 62 3.81 -13.74 -8.88
CA GLY A 62 3.44 -14.71 -9.91
C GLY A 62 2.91 -14.09 -11.20
N ILE A 63 2.34 -14.94 -12.06
CA ILE A 63 1.95 -14.55 -13.42
C ILE A 63 0.85 -13.47 -13.47
N ASN A 64 -0.03 -13.43 -12.47
CA ASN A 64 -1.16 -12.49 -12.40
C ASN A 64 -0.91 -11.32 -11.44
N GLU A 65 0.34 -11.09 -11.02
CA GLU A 65 0.65 -10.01 -10.09
C GLU A 65 0.17 -8.65 -10.62
N ASN A 66 -0.34 -7.83 -9.71
CA ASN A 66 -0.75 -6.48 -10.03
C ASN A 66 0.48 -5.65 -10.45
N LYS A 67 0.35 -4.88 -11.53
CA LYS A 67 1.42 -4.05 -12.09
C LYS A 67 2.04 -3.08 -11.08
N ILE A 68 1.28 -2.63 -10.07
CA ILE A 68 1.84 -1.80 -9.00
C ILE A 68 2.91 -2.57 -8.21
N PHE A 69 2.71 -3.86 -7.92
CA PHE A 69 3.68 -4.68 -7.21
C PHE A 69 4.87 -5.06 -8.11
N THR A 70 4.66 -5.26 -9.41
CA THR A 70 5.78 -5.38 -10.36
C THR A 70 6.70 -4.15 -10.29
N PHE A 71 6.12 -2.95 -10.30
CA PHE A 71 6.86 -1.69 -10.18
C PHE A 71 7.55 -1.54 -8.82
N LEU A 72 6.83 -1.79 -7.72
CA LEU A 72 7.38 -1.63 -6.37
C LEU A 72 8.52 -2.61 -6.09
N LYS A 73 8.39 -3.88 -6.52
CA LYS A 73 9.43 -4.90 -6.35
C LYS A 73 10.69 -4.61 -7.17
N SER A 74 10.56 -3.95 -8.34
CA SER A 74 11.73 -3.59 -9.16
C SER A 74 12.42 -2.30 -8.70
N ALA A 75 11.70 -1.42 -8.00
CA ALA A 75 12.20 -0.13 -7.55
C ALA A 75 12.92 -0.15 -6.18
N CYS A 76 12.77 -1.22 -5.41
CA CYS A 76 13.40 -1.37 -4.10
C CYS A 76 14.20 -2.67 -4.01
N GLU A 77 15.29 -2.65 -3.24
CA GLU A 77 16.00 -3.88 -2.88
C GLU A 77 15.04 -4.85 -2.18
N TYR A 78 15.19 -6.13 -2.49
CA TYR A 78 14.40 -7.17 -1.87
C TYR A 78 14.78 -7.36 -0.41
N THR A 79 13.81 -7.78 0.40
CA THR A 79 14.00 -7.93 1.85
C THR A 79 14.50 -9.31 2.25
N ASP A 80 14.41 -10.27 1.34
CA ASP A 80 14.87 -11.65 1.50
C ASP A 80 15.23 -12.24 0.12
N THR A 81 16.14 -13.20 0.08
CA THR A 81 16.50 -13.98 -1.12
C THR A 81 15.73 -15.28 -1.22
N ASP A 82 15.19 -15.76 -0.10
CA ASP A 82 14.50 -17.03 -0.01
C ASP A 82 12.97 -16.86 -0.09
N PHE A 83 12.30 -17.97 -0.41
CA PHE A 83 10.84 -18.04 -0.46
C PHE A 83 10.29 -18.59 0.85
N SER A 84 9.27 -17.92 1.41
CA SER A 84 8.50 -18.48 2.51
C SER A 84 7.92 -19.85 2.13
N SER A 85 7.82 -20.74 3.11
CA SER A 85 7.04 -21.97 2.95
C SER A 85 5.55 -21.62 2.85
N ASN A 86 4.77 -22.49 2.20
CA ASN A 86 3.32 -22.33 2.09
C ASN A 86 2.85 -21.06 1.33
N VAL A 87 3.45 -20.85 0.15
CA VAL A 87 3.07 -19.82 -0.82
C VAL A 87 2.29 -20.41 -2.00
N PHE A 88 1.33 -19.66 -2.53
CA PHE A 88 0.39 -20.11 -3.56
C PHE A 88 0.42 -19.20 -4.79
N TYR A 89 1.54 -19.21 -5.50
CA TYR A 89 1.74 -18.51 -6.77
C TYR A 89 2.89 -19.13 -7.56
N GLU A 90 2.89 -18.95 -8.87
CA GLU A 90 3.99 -19.33 -9.76
C GLU A 90 4.09 -18.32 -10.93
N PRO A 91 5.28 -18.17 -11.56
CA PRO A 91 6.57 -18.69 -11.10
C PRO A 91 7.11 -17.90 -9.91
N LYS A 92 7.93 -18.54 -9.08
CA LYS A 92 8.71 -17.88 -8.02
C LYS A 92 9.91 -17.13 -8.59
N ARG A 93 10.15 -15.90 -8.11
CA ARG A 93 11.24 -15.01 -8.56
C ARG A 93 11.98 -14.40 -7.39
N VAL A 94 13.29 -14.25 -7.50
CA VAL A 94 14.09 -13.49 -6.53
C VAL A 94 13.51 -12.09 -6.41
N GLY A 95 13.28 -11.65 -5.18
CA GLY A 95 12.69 -10.36 -4.88
C GLY A 95 11.16 -10.31 -4.89
N ASP A 96 10.48 -11.44 -5.03
CA ASP A 96 9.06 -11.56 -4.71
C ASP A 96 8.74 -11.08 -3.28
N ILE A 97 7.49 -10.68 -3.06
CA ILE A 97 7.01 -10.38 -1.71
C ILE A 97 7.08 -11.66 -0.88
N HIS A 98 7.76 -11.57 0.26
CA HIS A 98 8.14 -12.73 1.05
C HIS A 98 6.94 -13.27 1.85
N TRP A 99 6.17 -12.39 2.49
CA TRP A 99 5.00 -12.78 3.30
C TRP A 99 4.00 -11.63 3.47
N ASN A 100 2.87 -11.92 4.15
CA ASN A 100 1.90 -10.91 4.58
C ASN A 100 2.57 -9.78 5.38
N PHE A 101 2.07 -8.56 5.21
CA PHE A 101 2.55 -7.34 5.87
C PHE A 101 3.96 -6.90 5.47
N GLU A 102 4.45 -7.25 4.28
CA GLU A 102 5.57 -6.51 3.67
C GLU A 102 5.14 -5.09 3.29
N LYS A 103 6.04 -4.11 3.42
CA LYS A 103 5.67 -2.69 3.36
C LYS A 103 6.58 -1.95 2.38
N PHE A 104 6.01 -1.02 1.64
CA PHE A 104 6.75 -0.09 0.79
C PHE A 104 6.46 1.33 1.26
N LEU A 105 7.51 2.10 1.50
CA LEU A 105 7.43 3.52 1.77
C LEU A 105 7.69 4.28 0.47
N ILE A 106 6.75 5.15 0.12
CA ILE A 106 6.73 5.90 -1.14
C ILE A 106 6.76 7.38 -0.78
N GLY A 107 7.67 8.13 -1.40
CA GLY A 107 7.80 9.57 -1.19
C GLY A 107 6.66 10.35 -1.83
N ARG A 108 6.53 11.64 -1.46
CA ARG A 108 5.50 12.54 -2.01
C ARG A 108 5.61 12.77 -3.52
N ASN A 109 6.78 12.50 -4.09
CA ASN A 109 7.03 12.53 -5.54
C ASN A 109 6.63 11.23 -6.26
N GLY A 110 5.99 10.27 -5.56
CA GLY A 110 5.58 8.98 -6.10
C GLY A 110 6.71 7.96 -6.25
N LYS A 111 7.94 8.27 -5.83
CA LYS A 111 9.07 7.35 -5.94
C LYS A 111 9.15 6.42 -4.72
N PRO A 112 9.27 5.09 -4.91
CA PRO A 112 9.57 4.17 -3.81
C PRO A 112 10.91 4.53 -3.16
N ARG A 113 10.96 4.44 -1.83
CA ARG A 113 12.12 4.83 -1.02
C ARG A 113 12.71 3.63 -0.31
N THR A 114 11.87 2.90 0.41
CA THR A 114 12.30 1.78 1.24
C THR A 114 11.27 0.67 1.20
N ARG A 115 11.74 -0.57 1.24
CA ARG A 115 10.93 -1.78 1.39
C ARG A 115 11.26 -2.44 2.72
N TYR A 116 10.26 -2.73 3.55
CA TYR A 116 10.44 -3.29 4.88
C TYR A 116 9.97 -4.72 4.95
N HIS A 117 10.84 -5.58 5.49
CA HIS A 117 10.54 -6.99 5.71
C HIS A 117 9.29 -7.16 6.62
N PRO A 118 8.47 -8.22 6.42
CA PRO A 118 7.32 -8.53 7.28
C PRO A 118 7.60 -8.55 8.79
N ARG A 119 8.83 -8.88 9.21
CA ARG A 119 9.27 -8.89 10.62
C ARG A 119 9.33 -7.50 11.26
N VAL A 120 9.33 -6.41 10.48
CA VAL A 120 9.17 -5.06 11.00
C VAL A 120 7.70 -4.86 11.38
N THR A 121 7.38 -5.18 12.64
CA THR A 121 6.00 -5.21 13.15
C THR A 121 5.66 -4.00 14.01
N ASN A 122 6.65 -3.37 14.66
CA ASN A 122 6.45 -2.22 15.51
C ASN A 122 6.26 -0.95 14.64
N PRO A 123 5.13 -0.23 14.77
CA PRO A 123 4.91 1.00 14.02
C PRO A 123 5.94 2.10 14.29
N GLU A 124 6.53 2.14 15.49
CA GLU A 124 7.57 3.12 15.85
C GLU A 124 8.81 3.02 14.95
N ASP A 125 9.15 1.80 14.52
CA ASP A 125 10.33 1.53 13.66
C ASP A 125 10.20 2.22 12.29
N LEU A 126 8.98 2.59 11.88
CA LEU A 126 8.70 3.25 10.61
C LEU A 126 8.64 4.78 10.75
N LYS A 127 8.47 5.32 11.97
CA LYS A 127 8.18 6.75 12.17
C LYS A 127 9.33 7.65 11.75
N SER A 128 10.57 7.25 12.02
CA SER A 128 11.74 8.06 11.63
C SER A 128 11.77 8.28 10.12
N ASP A 129 11.68 7.20 9.34
CA ASP A 129 11.70 7.25 7.89
C ASP A 129 10.50 7.98 7.29
N ILE A 130 9.30 7.75 7.85
CA ILE A 130 8.09 8.48 7.44
C ILE A 130 8.25 9.98 7.69
N SER A 131 8.72 10.36 8.87
CA SER A 131 8.91 11.77 9.24
C SER A 131 9.91 12.43 8.31
N ASN A 132 11.04 11.77 8.03
CA ASN A 132 12.05 12.29 7.11
C ASN A 132 11.46 12.59 5.72
N LEU A 133 10.64 11.70 5.16
CA LEU A 133 9.99 11.94 3.87
C LEU A 133 8.92 13.03 3.89
N LEU A 134 8.24 13.23 5.02
CA LEU A 134 7.27 14.31 5.18
C LEU A 134 7.95 15.68 5.30
N TYR A 135 9.18 15.73 5.82
CA TYR A 135 9.98 16.95 5.94
C TYR A 135 10.91 17.20 4.74
N GLU A 136 11.20 16.21 3.90
CA GLU A 136 11.87 16.41 2.59
C GLU A 136 11.03 17.34 1.73
N LEU A 137 11.55 18.53 1.38
CA LEU A 137 10.83 19.49 0.53
C LEU A 137 10.24 18.77 -0.70
N PRO A 138 8.95 18.98 -1.01
CA PRO A 138 8.43 18.48 -2.27
C PRO A 138 9.30 19.04 -3.40
N PRO A 139 9.61 18.24 -4.43
CA PRO A 139 10.33 18.78 -5.58
C PRO A 139 9.58 20.02 -6.07
N GLU A 140 10.30 21.09 -6.39
CA GLU A 140 9.71 22.24 -7.09
C GLU A 140 8.96 21.67 -8.29
N VAL A 141 7.64 21.86 -8.32
CA VAL A 141 6.83 21.53 -9.49
C VAL A 141 7.01 22.73 -10.41
N PRO A 142 7.79 22.65 -11.50
CA PRO A 142 7.72 23.71 -12.51
C PRO A 142 6.28 23.78 -12.99
N ASP A 143 5.72 24.98 -13.15
CA ASP A 143 4.36 25.21 -13.64
C ASP A 143 4.12 24.37 -14.91
N VAL A 144 3.44 23.22 -14.77
CA VAL A 144 3.08 22.38 -15.91
C VAL A 144 1.69 22.82 -16.37
N PRO A 145 1.52 23.26 -17.63
CA PRO A 145 0.20 23.59 -18.16
C PRO A 145 -0.73 22.37 -18.09
N GLU A 146 -2.01 22.60 -17.79
CA GLU A 146 -3.02 21.56 -17.68
C GLU A 146 -3.11 20.73 -18.97
N VAL A 147 -2.68 19.47 -18.91
CA VAL A 147 -2.87 18.48 -19.97
C VAL A 147 -4.11 17.64 -19.63
N PRO A 148 -5.03 17.40 -20.59
CA PRO A 148 -6.17 16.49 -20.39
C PRO A 148 -5.70 15.07 -20.09
N ILE A 149 -6.28 14.43 -19.06
CA ILE A 149 -5.86 13.11 -18.59
C ILE A 149 -6.79 12.03 -19.16
N ASP A 150 -6.19 11.04 -19.85
CA ASP A 150 -6.81 9.79 -20.34
C ASP A 150 -7.21 8.89 -19.13
N PRO A 151 -8.30 8.11 -19.16
CA PRO A 151 -8.77 7.35 -18.01
C PRO A 151 -7.88 6.13 -17.76
N GLY A 152 -6.79 6.35 -17.04
CA GLY A 152 -5.81 5.32 -16.70
C GLY A 152 -4.80 5.81 -15.65
N VAL A 153 -5.24 5.84 -14.39
CA VAL A 153 -4.42 5.92 -13.15
C VAL A 153 -3.75 7.29 -12.85
N ILE A 154 -4.18 7.91 -11.73
CA ILE A 154 -3.51 9.04 -11.08
C ILE A 154 -3.24 8.67 -9.62
N VAL A 155 -2.01 8.88 -9.15
CA VAL A 155 -1.64 8.83 -7.72
C VAL A 155 -1.05 10.19 -7.35
N THR A 156 -1.68 10.94 -6.44
CA THR A 156 -1.11 12.16 -5.85
C THR A 156 -1.72 12.49 -4.48
N THR A 157 -1.04 13.35 -3.71
CA THR A 157 -1.27 13.63 -2.28
C THR A 157 -2.59 14.37 -1.98
N LYS A 158 -2.98 14.35 -0.70
CA LYS A 158 -4.34 14.56 -0.15
C LYS A 158 -5.12 15.81 -0.61
N LYS A 159 -4.48 16.92 -1.02
CA LYS A 159 -5.20 18.21 -1.19
C LYS A 159 -5.74 18.52 -2.60
N PRO A 160 -5.05 18.21 -3.72
CA PRO A 160 -5.64 18.39 -5.05
C PRO A 160 -6.58 17.26 -5.50
N PHE A 161 -6.45 16.07 -4.92
CA PHE A 161 -7.11 14.85 -5.41
C PHE A 161 -8.61 14.76 -5.05
N LEU A 162 -8.98 15.12 -3.81
CA LEU A 162 -10.39 15.04 -3.37
C LEU A 162 -11.31 16.00 -4.13
N ARG A 163 -10.80 17.16 -4.57
CA ARG A 163 -11.52 18.09 -5.46
C ARG A 163 -11.76 17.51 -6.86
N ARG A 164 -10.86 16.66 -7.35
CA ARG A 164 -10.94 16.08 -8.70
C ARG A 164 -11.84 14.84 -8.75
N ILE A 165 -11.95 14.10 -7.65
CA ILE A 165 -12.91 13.00 -7.53
C ILE A 165 -14.36 13.50 -7.45
N SER A 166 -14.66 14.59 -6.74
CA SER A 166 -16.06 15.06 -6.65
C SER A 166 -16.63 15.54 -7.99
N GLN A 167 -15.78 15.99 -8.91
CA GLN A 167 -16.17 16.40 -10.26
C GLN A 167 -16.39 15.23 -11.22
N LEU A 168 -15.80 14.05 -10.95
CA LEU A 168 -15.93 12.86 -11.79
C LEU A 168 -17.17 12.01 -11.50
N PHE A 169 -17.91 12.29 -10.42
CA PHE A 169 -19.11 11.54 -10.01
C PHE A 169 -20.38 12.40 -9.93
N SER A 170 -20.39 13.59 -10.57
CA SER A 170 -21.56 14.48 -10.66
C SER A 170 -22.19 14.54 -12.06
N GLY A 171 -22.07 13.47 -12.85
CA GLY A 171 -22.70 13.32 -14.17
C GLY A 171 -23.26 11.92 -14.35
#